data_AF-W2ZXC7-F1
#
_entry.id   AF-W2ZXC7-F1
#
_cell.length_a   1.000
_cell.length_b   1.000
_cell.length_c   1.000
_cell.angle_alpha   90.00
_cell.angle_beta   90.00
_cell.angle_gamma   90.00
#
_symmetry.space_group_name_H-M   'P 1'
#
loop_
_entity.id
_entity.type
_entity.pdbx_description
1 polymer ?
#
loop_
_entity_poly.entity_id
_entity_poly.type
_entity_poly.pdbx_seq_one_letter_code
_entity_poly.pdbx_strand_id
1 'polypeptide(L)'
;KFTSRYAQTSKIYEENDTTRVFSKQHYAPNDVTSLDRISPRTHSRSSTERLDINMPVIEGNDTAPFDSESNTMVETLKQQHRGYMQRYRKKIKDRATTLESDIRQLQERIQRLQEQYQTTSIGVPVCITVWHVVAEYFRLFRFGLKKSTGEPWTTVEEEQSSCVLRAQRDFMYTFMAPNVAGNNGTGVERLLEYYRLLAFYLPDCETRIVRMEIVEDMVFVTTTVQITITANALQRAFPHMEPGAEQNEWPLVAKKLLGKQIVMRGSTRFMWDSTTQHVTLLQSSADLLSSILRLLGDIRSVCNAFGEARITPDCTLTRPLTW
;
A
#
# COMPACT_ATOMS: atom_id res chain seq x y z
N LYS A 1 30.59 32.26 -32.57
CA LYS A 1 29.99 33.56 -32.95
C LYS A 1 29.26 33.37 -34.27
N PHE A 2 27.95 33.12 -34.20
CA PHE A 2 27.03 33.14 -35.34
C PHE A 2 25.75 33.79 -34.83
N THR A 3 25.27 34.78 -35.58
CA THR A 3 24.15 35.67 -35.23
C THR A 3 22.99 35.45 -36.19
N SER A 4 21.78 35.67 -35.67
CA SER A 4 20.55 36.09 -36.38
C SER A 4 19.77 34.94 -37.08
N ARG A 5 18.43 34.84 -37.07
CA ARG A 5 17.35 35.86 -36.95
C ARG A 5 16.09 35.29 -36.29
N TYR A 6 15.39 36.20 -35.62
CA TYR A 6 13.97 36.13 -35.26
C TYR A 6 13.06 36.07 -36.51
N ALA A 7 11.98 35.30 -36.43
CA ALA A 7 10.74 35.61 -37.15
C ALA A 7 9.54 35.10 -36.34
N GLN A 8 8.75 36.06 -35.90
CA GLN A 8 7.48 35.93 -35.18
C GLN A 8 6.38 36.15 -36.22
N THR A 9 5.39 35.27 -36.29
CA THR A 9 4.09 35.58 -36.91
C THR A 9 2.97 34.98 -36.06
N SER A 10 1.94 35.79 -35.84
CA SER A 10 0.79 35.51 -35.00
C SER A 10 -0.49 35.71 -35.82
N LYS A 11 -1.52 34.92 -35.45
CA LYS A 11 -2.97 35.04 -35.77
C LYS A 11 -3.32 34.69 -37.23
N ILE A 12 -4.44 34.02 -37.52
CA ILE A 12 -5.84 34.36 -37.20
C ILE A 12 -6.73 33.09 -37.20
N TYR A 13 -7.79 33.19 -36.39
CA TYR A 13 -9.02 32.37 -36.26
C TYR A 13 -9.61 31.80 -37.55
N GLU A 14 -10.21 30.60 -37.47
CA GLU A 14 -11.55 30.38 -38.00
C GLU A 14 -12.26 29.20 -37.30
N GLU A 15 -13.44 29.55 -36.79
CA GLU A 15 -14.48 28.76 -36.15
C GLU A 15 -15.33 28.14 -37.27
N ASN A 16 -15.63 26.84 -37.22
CA ASN A 16 -16.75 26.28 -37.99
C ASN A 16 -17.37 25.11 -37.26
N ASP A 17 -18.46 25.47 -36.59
CA ASP A 17 -19.54 24.63 -36.11
C ASP A 17 -20.29 24.04 -37.31
N THR A 18 -20.56 22.74 -37.33
CA THR A 18 -21.66 22.19 -38.14
C THR A 18 -22.10 20.82 -37.62
N THR A 19 -23.20 20.91 -36.89
CA THR A 19 -24.12 19.86 -36.50
C THR A 19 -24.62 19.08 -37.73
N ARG A 20 -24.58 17.75 -37.71
CA ARG A 20 -25.57 16.94 -38.47
C ARG A 20 -25.86 15.60 -37.81
N VAL A 21 -27.12 15.54 -37.39
CA VAL A 21 -27.90 14.41 -36.87
C VAL A 21 -28.07 13.33 -37.92
N PHE A 22 -27.82 12.07 -37.56
CA PHE A 22 -28.54 10.92 -38.13
C PHE A 22 -28.80 9.87 -37.05
N SER A 23 -30.09 9.73 -36.78
CA SER A 23 -30.77 8.71 -36.00
C SER A 23 -30.71 7.32 -36.64
N LYS A 24 -30.48 6.27 -35.83
CA LYS A 24 -31.10 4.95 -36.02
C LYS A 24 -31.21 4.17 -34.71
N GLN A 25 -32.37 3.56 -34.55
CA GLN A 25 -32.94 2.93 -33.37
C GLN A 25 -32.37 1.53 -33.04
N HIS A 26 -32.41 1.23 -31.74
CA HIS A 26 -32.61 -0.05 -31.05
C HIS A 26 -31.80 -1.30 -31.48
N TYR A 27 -30.91 -1.74 -30.58
CA TYR A 27 -31.00 -3.04 -29.92
C TYR A 27 -30.23 -2.97 -28.59
N ALA A 28 -30.87 -3.33 -27.48
CA ALA A 28 -30.30 -3.31 -26.13
C ALA A 28 -29.42 -4.54 -25.86
N PRO A 29 -28.33 -4.36 -25.07
CA PRO A 29 -27.96 -5.34 -24.06
C PRO A 29 -27.76 -4.69 -22.68
N ASN A 30 -28.22 -5.41 -21.67
CA ASN A 30 -28.44 -5.00 -20.28
C ASN A 30 -27.28 -4.25 -19.60
N ASP A 31 -27.69 -3.21 -18.87
CA ASP A 31 -26.95 -2.41 -17.89
C ASP A 31 -26.21 -3.25 -16.85
N VAL A 32 -24.88 -3.08 -16.77
CA VAL A 32 -24.15 -3.19 -15.50
C VAL A 32 -23.06 -2.11 -15.47
N THR A 33 -23.48 -0.87 -15.25
CA THR A 33 -22.60 0.18 -14.71
C THR A 33 -23.35 0.95 -13.65
N SER A 34 -23.07 0.61 -12.39
CA SER A 34 -22.85 1.62 -11.35
C SER A 34 -22.10 0.93 -10.21
N LEU A 35 -20.78 0.91 -10.34
CA LEU A 35 -19.89 0.74 -9.18
C LEU A 35 -19.86 2.10 -8.45
N ASP A 36 -21.01 2.50 -7.93
CA ASP A 36 -21.09 3.65 -7.04
C ASP A 36 -20.59 3.22 -5.65
N ARG A 37 -19.44 3.80 -5.29
CA ARG A 37 -19.08 4.19 -3.93
C ARG A 37 -19.62 3.27 -2.83
N ILE A 38 -18.87 2.24 -2.49
CA ILE A 38 -18.90 1.72 -1.12
C ILE A 38 -18.07 2.71 -0.27
N SER A 39 -18.64 3.89 -0.04
CA SER A 39 -18.43 4.54 1.25
C SER A 39 -18.87 3.56 2.33
N PRO A 40 -18.19 3.48 3.49
CA PRO A 40 -18.65 2.63 4.56
C PRO A 40 -20.08 3.06 4.87
N ARG A 41 -21.05 2.22 4.55
CA ARG A 41 -22.37 2.32 5.16
C ARG A 41 -22.10 2.05 6.62
N THR A 42 -21.88 3.15 7.34
CA THR A 42 -22.24 3.31 8.73
C THR A 42 -23.66 2.80 8.86
N HIS A 43 -23.81 1.51 9.18
CA HIS A 43 -24.89 1.09 10.05
C HIS A 43 -24.57 1.65 11.43
N SER A 44 -24.63 2.98 11.53
CA SER A 44 -24.99 3.63 12.78
C SER A 44 -26.48 3.38 12.95
N ARG A 45 -26.79 2.96 14.17
CA ARG A 45 -28.10 2.76 14.79
C ARG A 45 -28.82 1.43 14.56
N SER A 46 -28.70 0.69 15.66
CA SER A 46 -29.76 0.03 16.42
C SER A 46 -30.45 -1.11 15.69
N SER A 47 -30.26 -2.36 16.11
CA SER A 47 -30.41 -2.75 17.51
C SER A 47 -29.35 -3.78 17.89
N THR A 48 -28.38 -3.38 18.73
CA THR A 48 -28.27 -4.16 19.96
C THR A 48 -29.65 -4.07 20.57
N GLU A 49 -30.53 -5.03 20.27
CA GLU A 49 -31.47 -5.48 21.28
C GLU A 49 -30.54 -6.02 22.38
N ARG A 50 -29.98 -5.09 23.18
CA ARG A 50 -29.91 -5.31 24.61
C ARG A 50 -31.27 -5.91 24.90
N LEU A 51 -31.26 -7.14 25.38
CA LEU A 51 -32.46 -7.67 26.00
C LEU A 51 -32.90 -6.55 26.94
N ASP A 52 -33.99 -5.85 26.61
CA ASP A 52 -34.63 -4.95 27.55
C ASP A 52 -35.19 -5.91 28.59
N ILE A 53 -34.33 -6.24 29.56
CA ILE A 53 -34.63 -7.07 30.70
C ILE A 53 -35.41 -6.16 31.63
N ASN A 54 -36.67 -5.87 31.27
CA ASN A 54 -37.64 -5.41 32.24
C ASN A 54 -38.13 -6.65 32.99
N MET A 55 -37.32 -7.07 33.98
CA MET A 55 -37.81 -7.93 35.04
C MET A 55 -38.67 -7.07 35.97
N PRO A 56 -39.90 -7.47 36.34
CA PRO A 56 -40.59 -6.79 37.42
C PRO A 56 -39.78 -6.99 38.71
N VAL A 57 -39.28 -5.89 39.28
CA VAL A 57 -38.67 -5.88 40.61
C VAL A 57 -39.82 -6.05 41.61
N ILE A 58 -39.76 -7.10 42.40
CA ILE A 58 -40.68 -7.31 43.52
C ILE A 58 -40.01 -6.70 44.75
N GLU A 59 -40.34 -5.44 45.07
CA GLU A 59 -40.06 -4.89 46.40
C GLU A 59 -41.02 -5.57 47.40
N GLY A 60 -40.47 -6.40 48.27
CA GLY A 60 -41.19 -6.96 49.39
C GLY A 60 -41.14 -5.99 50.57
N ASN A 61 -42.27 -5.37 50.90
CA ASN A 61 -42.46 -4.74 52.20
C ASN A 61 -43.50 -5.56 52.97
N ASP A 62 -43.07 -6.11 54.11
CA ASP A 62 -43.85 -6.96 54.99
C ASP A 62 -44.88 -6.15 55.79
N THR A 63 -46.19 -6.37 55.58
CA THR A 63 -47.21 -6.42 56.65
C THR A 63 -48.53 -7.04 56.15
N ALA A 64 -49.07 -8.02 56.90
CA ALA A 64 -50.25 -8.86 56.62
C ALA A 64 -51.61 -8.08 56.74
N PRO A 65 -52.83 -8.63 56.39
CA PRO A 65 -53.23 -10.05 56.38
C PRO A 65 -54.09 -10.60 55.20
N PHE A 66 -53.88 -11.90 54.95
CA PHE A 66 -54.80 -12.97 54.52
C PHE A 66 -55.97 -12.65 53.56
N ASP A 67 -55.81 -12.99 52.28
CA ASP A 67 -56.90 -13.24 51.30
C ASP A 67 -56.53 -14.39 50.36
N SER A 68 -57.51 -15.27 50.06
CA SER A 68 -57.33 -16.38 49.09
C SER A 68 -56.98 -15.89 47.68
N GLU A 69 -57.37 -14.65 47.35
CA GLU A 69 -57.05 -13.99 46.09
C GLU A 69 -55.54 -13.73 45.94
N SER A 70 -54.83 -13.40 47.03
CA SER A 70 -53.37 -13.18 46.98
C SER A 70 -52.59 -14.44 46.61
N ASN A 71 -53.02 -15.62 47.09
CA ASN A 71 -52.39 -16.89 46.69
C ASN A 71 -52.64 -17.22 45.21
N THR A 72 -53.85 -16.96 44.70
CA THR A 72 -54.15 -17.16 43.27
C THR A 72 -53.38 -16.18 42.37
N MET A 73 -53.17 -14.95 42.81
CA MET A 73 -52.37 -13.94 42.10
C MET A 73 -50.87 -14.32 42.08
N VAL A 74 -50.33 -14.84 43.19
CA VAL A 74 -48.95 -15.33 43.24
C VAL A 74 -48.75 -16.57 42.35
N GLU A 75 -49.72 -17.49 42.31
CA GLU A 75 -49.65 -18.66 41.41
C GLU A 75 -49.73 -18.29 39.93
N THR A 76 -50.61 -17.35 39.56
CA THR A 76 -50.70 -16.86 38.18
C THR A 76 -49.42 -16.17 37.73
N LEU A 77 -48.79 -15.36 38.58
CA LEU A 77 -47.49 -14.74 38.30
C LEU A 77 -46.37 -15.78 38.14
N LYS A 78 -46.32 -16.81 38.99
CA LYS A 78 -45.36 -17.93 38.85
C LYS A 78 -45.57 -18.66 37.52
N GLN A 79 -46.82 -18.88 37.12
CA GLN A 79 -47.15 -19.55 35.87
C GLN A 79 -46.77 -18.70 34.64
N GLN A 80 -47.01 -17.39 34.69
CA GLN A 80 -46.57 -16.45 33.65
C GLN A 80 -45.04 -16.42 33.55
N HIS A 81 -44.33 -16.41 34.69
CA HIS A 81 -42.87 -16.42 34.71
C HIS A 81 -42.30 -17.72 34.12
N ARG A 82 -42.92 -18.87 34.39
CA ARG A 82 -42.55 -20.16 33.74
C ARG A 82 -42.74 -20.09 32.23
N GLY A 83 -43.88 -19.58 31.76
CA GLY A 83 -44.15 -19.42 30.34
C GLY A 83 -43.18 -18.45 29.66
N TYR A 84 -42.85 -17.33 30.31
CA TYR A 84 -41.85 -16.38 29.84
C TYR A 84 -40.45 -17.03 29.76
N MET A 85 -40.03 -17.74 30.81
CA MET A 85 -38.74 -18.41 30.85
C MET A 85 -38.63 -19.52 29.79
N GLN A 86 -39.71 -20.24 29.50
CA GLN A 86 -39.74 -21.22 28.40
C GLN A 86 -39.58 -20.54 27.04
N ARG A 87 -40.28 -19.43 26.78
CA ARG A 87 -40.15 -18.65 25.54
C ARG A 87 -38.75 -18.06 25.40
N TYR A 88 -38.17 -17.56 26.49
CA TYR A 88 -36.82 -17.03 26.52
C TYR A 88 -35.76 -18.10 26.19
N ARG A 89 -35.85 -19.27 26.84
CA ARG A 89 -34.96 -20.42 26.55
C ARG A 89 -35.11 -20.88 25.09
N LYS A 90 -36.34 -20.91 24.57
CA LYS A 90 -36.61 -21.24 23.18
C LYS A 90 -35.99 -20.22 22.22
N LYS A 91 -36.17 -18.91 22.46
CA LYS A 91 -35.60 -17.83 21.63
C LYS A 91 -34.06 -17.90 21.59
N ILE A 92 -33.41 -18.22 22.71
CA ILE A 92 -31.95 -18.42 22.74
C ILE A 92 -31.55 -19.63 21.91
N LYS A 93 -32.24 -20.77 22.09
CA LYS A 93 -31.94 -21.99 21.35
C LYS A 93 -32.13 -21.80 19.84
N ASP A 94 -33.22 -21.17 19.43
CA ASP A 94 -33.53 -20.89 18.02
C ASP A 94 -32.50 -19.94 17.40
N ARG A 95 -31.99 -18.96 18.16
CA ARG A 95 -30.92 -18.07 17.70
C ARG A 95 -29.58 -18.81 17.56
N ALA A 96 -29.27 -19.71 18.49
CA ALA A 96 -28.07 -20.54 18.42
C ALA A 96 -28.09 -21.45 17.19
N THR A 97 -29.22 -22.12 16.92
CA THR A 97 -29.35 -22.99 15.73
C THR A 97 -29.30 -22.19 14.42
N THR A 98 -29.88 -20.99 14.39
CA THR A 98 -29.79 -20.09 13.22
C THR A 98 -28.33 -19.70 12.96
N LEU A 99 -27.60 -19.29 13.99
CA LEU A 99 -26.19 -18.91 13.87
C LEU A 99 -25.33 -20.08 13.39
N GLU A 100 -25.56 -21.29 13.90
CA GLU A 100 -24.86 -22.50 13.43
C GLU A 100 -25.18 -22.84 11.96
N SER A 101 -26.40 -22.57 11.50
CA SER A 101 -26.76 -22.70 10.08
C SER A 101 -26.01 -21.67 9.23
N ASP A 102 -25.96 -20.41 9.66
CA ASP A 102 -25.29 -19.34 8.92
C ASP A 102 -23.77 -19.58 8.83
N ILE A 103 -23.14 -20.02 9.92
CA ILE A 103 -21.71 -20.38 9.93
C ILE A 103 -21.44 -21.51 8.94
N ARG A 104 -22.29 -22.56 8.92
CA ARG A 104 -22.15 -23.66 7.97
C ARG A 104 -22.29 -23.18 6.53
N GLN A 105 -23.30 -22.35 6.24
CA GLN A 105 -23.47 -21.77 4.90
C GLN A 105 -22.26 -20.93 4.47
N LEU A 106 -21.71 -20.12 5.37
CA LEU A 106 -20.52 -19.31 5.10
C LEU A 106 -19.29 -20.20 4.83
N GLN A 107 -19.09 -21.25 5.62
CA GLN A 107 -18.01 -22.22 5.42
C GLN A 107 -18.12 -22.92 4.06
N GLU A 108 -19.32 -23.39 3.69
CA GLU A 108 -19.55 -24.00 2.37
C GLU A 108 -19.32 -23.00 1.23
N ARG A 109 -19.70 -21.73 1.42
CA ARG A 109 -19.47 -20.67 0.42
C ARG A 109 -17.98 -20.43 0.22
N ILE A 110 -17.21 -20.36 1.31
CA ILE A 110 -15.75 -20.20 1.27
C ILE A 110 -15.13 -21.40 0.55
N GLN A 111 -15.52 -22.62 0.91
CA GLN A 111 -15.00 -23.82 0.28
C GLN A 111 -15.30 -23.84 -1.22
N ARG A 112 -16.55 -23.56 -1.62
CA ARG A 112 -16.93 -23.48 -3.04
C ARG A 112 -16.13 -22.42 -3.80
N LEU A 113 -15.89 -21.25 -3.20
CA LEU A 113 -15.07 -20.21 -3.81
C LEU A 113 -13.60 -20.63 -3.94
N GLN A 114 -13.06 -21.35 -2.96
CA GLN A 114 -11.71 -21.91 -3.03
C GLN A 114 -11.59 -22.98 -4.12
N GLU A 115 -12.57 -23.87 -4.24
CA GLU A 115 -12.64 -24.89 -5.30
C GLU A 115 -12.78 -24.25 -6.68
N GLN A 116 -13.63 -23.22 -6.83
CA GLN A 116 -13.74 -22.45 -8.06
C GLN A 116 -12.43 -21.75 -8.41
N TYR A 117 -11.75 -21.15 -7.43
CA TYR A 117 -10.44 -20.54 -7.62
C TYR A 117 -9.40 -21.55 -8.09
N GLN A 118 -9.33 -22.73 -7.45
CA GLN A 118 -8.41 -23.79 -7.85
C GLN A 118 -8.74 -24.32 -9.25
N THR A 119 -10.01 -24.58 -9.55
CA THR A 119 -10.44 -25.11 -10.86
C THR A 119 -10.17 -24.11 -11.98
N THR A 120 -10.41 -22.82 -11.74
CA THR A 120 -10.11 -21.74 -12.70
C THR A 120 -8.60 -21.53 -12.85
N SER A 121 -7.84 -21.69 -11.76
CA SER A 121 -6.38 -21.53 -11.75
C SER A 121 -5.60 -22.69 -12.37
N ILE A 122 -6.18 -23.90 -12.46
CA ILE A 122 -5.49 -25.10 -12.99
C ILE A 122 -5.55 -25.18 -14.52
N GLY A 123 -6.53 -24.53 -15.18
CA GLY A 123 -6.75 -24.62 -16.63
C GLY A 123 -6.38 -23.37 -17.43
N VAL A 124 -6.08 -22.26 -16.76
CA VAL A 124 -5.64 -21.02 -17.41
C VAL A 124 -4.12 -20.95 -17.20
N PRO A 125 -3.28 -20.94 -18.26
CA PRO A 125 -1.89 -20.54 -18.10
C PRO A 125 -1.95 -19.23 -17.32
N VAL A 126 -1.23 -19.09 -16.21
CA VAL A 126 -1.14 -17.81 -15.52
C VAL A 126 -0.51 -16.86 -16.55
N CYS A 127 -1.33 -16.20 -17.36
CA CYS A 127 -0.90 -15.17 -18.28
C CYS A 127 -0.25 -14.17 -17.36
N ILE A 128 1.08 -14.09 -17.42
CA ILE A 128 1.84 -13.26 -16.51
C ILE A 128 1.45 -11.83 -16.83
N THR A 129 0.49 -11.31 -16.08
CA THR A 129 0.05 -9.94 -16.26
C THR A 129 1.06 -9.03 -15.60
N VAL A 130 1.10 -7.77 -16.06
CA VAL A 130 1.89 -6.71 -15.42
C VAL A 130 1.59 -6.61 -13.91
N TRP A 131 0.38 -6.95 -13.47
CA TRP A 131 0.03 -7.00 -12.05
C TRP A 131 0.87 -7.98 -11.25
N HIS A 132 1.03 -9.20 -11.77
CA HIS A 132 1.84 -10.22 -11.11
C HIS A 132 3.31 -9.79 -11.05
N VAL A 133 3.84 -9.24 -12.16
CA VAL A 133 5.24 -8.75 -12.21
C VAL A 133 5.47 -7.63 -11.19
N VAL A 134 4.57 -6.65 -11.12
CA VAL A 134 4.70 -5.53 -10.19
C VAL A 134 4.54 -5.98 -8.74
N ALA A 135 3.58 -6.86 -8.44
CA ALA A 135 3.40 -7.41 -7.09
C ALA A 135 4.64 -8.21 -6.64
N GLU A 136 5.18 -9.06 -7.52
CA GLU A 136 6.39 -9.83 -7.25
C GLU A 136 7.62 -8.94 -7.10
N TYR A 137 7.74 -7.87 -7.90
CA TYR A 137 8.79 -6.86 -7.72
C TYR A 137 8.76 -6.28 -6.30
N PHE A 138 7.61 -5.82 -5.82
CA PHE A 138 7.54 -5.25 -4.47
C PHE A 138 7.72 -6.30 -3.37
N ARG A 139 7.36 -7.56 -3.61
CA ARG A 139 7.65 -8.66 -2.68
C ARG A 139 9.16 -8.88 -2.54
N LEU A 140 9.87 -8.95 -3.67
CA LEU A 140 11.31 -9.20 -3.71
C LEU A 140 12.14 -7.99 -3.27
N PHE A 141 11.77 -6.79 -3.68
CA PHE A 141 12.54 -5.54 -3.48
C PHE A 141 11.98 -4.68 -2.33
N ARG A 142 11.08 -5.21 -1.49
CA ARG A 142 10.50 -4.51 -0.33
C ARG A 142 11.56 -3.80 0.51
N PHE A 143 12.73 -4.41 0.67
CA PHE A 143 13.83 -3.84 1.45
C PHE A 143 15.07 -3.51 0.61
N GLY A 144 14.86 -3.19 -0.66
CA GLY A 144 15.94 -3.02 -1.63
C GLY A 144 16.68 -4.32 -1.94
N LEU A 145 17.88 -4.19 -2.51
CA LEU A 145 18.77 -5.31 -2.78
C LEU A 145 19.48 -5.72 -1.48
N LYS A 146 18.98 -6.75 -0.81
CA LYS A 146 19.48 -7.16 0.51
C LYS A 146 20.68 -8.08 0.40
N LYS A 147 21.81 -7.69 1.02
CA LYS A 147 22.84 -8.64 1.43
C LYS A 147 22.23 -9.59 2.46
N SER A 148 22.40 -10.90 2.29
CA SER A 148 22.07 -11.84 3.36
C SER A 148 23.04 -11.60 4.51
N THR A 149 22.52 -11.07 5.62
CA THR A 149 23.18 -10.93 6.92
C THR A 149 24.21 -9.79 7.01
N GLY A 150 24.08 -8.99 8.07
CA GLY A 150 24.66 -7.65 8.26
C GLY A 150 26.17 -7.59 8.52
N GLU A 151 26.98 -8.24 7.70
CA GLU A 151 28.44 -8.14 7.75
C GLU A 151 28.99 -7.43 6.50
N PRO A 152 30.11 -6.69 6.59
CA PRO A 152 30.79 -6.09 5.44
C PRO A 152 31.12 -7.13 4.36
N TRP A 153 31.10 -6.75 3.08
CA TRP A 153 31.52 -7.59 1.96
C TRP A 153 32.99 -7.98 2.12
N THR A 154 33.29 -9.23 2.48
CA THR A 154 34.67 -9.71 2.58
C THR A 154 35.08 -10.59 1.40
N THR A 155 34.15 -11.11 0.59
CA THR A 155 34.49 -11.92 -0.60
C THR A 155 33.42 -11.84 -1.70
N VAL A 156 33.87 -11.91 -2.96
CA VAL A 156 33.04 -11.96 -4.19
C VAL A 156 32.12 -13.20 -4.22
N GLU A 157 32.43 -14.21 -3.41
CA GLU A 157 31.71 -15.49 -3.34
C GLU A 157 30.41 -15.42 -2.51
N GLU A 158 30.30 -14.48 -1.57
CA GLU A 158 29.06 -14.27 -0.79
C GLU A 158 27.96 -13.59 -1.61
N GLU A 159 28.33 -12.80 -2.62
CA GLU A 159 27.39 -12.14 -3.55
C GLU A 159 26.51 -13.13 -4.31
N GLN A 160 26.99 -14.36 -4.53
CA GLN A 160 26.31 -15.39 -5.34
C GLN A 160 25.57 -16.45 -4.50
N SER A 161 25.77 -16.43 -3.17
CA SER A 161 25.32 -17.49 -2.25
C SER A 161 23.98 -17.18 -1.57
N SER A 162 23.56 -15.91 -1.51
CA SER A 162 22.23 -15.58 -0.98
C SER A 162 21.12 -15.98 -1.96
N CYS A 163 20.24 -16.87 -1.52
CA CYS A 163 19.04 -17.24 -2.28
C CYS A 163 18.15 -16.04 -2.62
N VAL A 164 18.12 -15.02 -1.76
CA VAL A 164 17.36 -13.78 -1.97
C VAL A 164 17.97 -12.94 -3.09
N LEU A 165 19.29 -12.73 -3.07
CA LEU A 165 19.99 -12.01 -4.14
C LEU A 165 19.83 -12.73 -5.47
N ARG A 166 19.95 -14.06 -5.50
CA ARG A 166 19.73 -14.87 -6.70
C ARG A 166 18.30 -14.68 -7.23
N ALA A 167 17.29 -14.83 -6.38
CA ALA A 167 15.89 -14.63 -6.78
C ALA A 167 15.61 -13.21 -7.30
N GLN A 168 16.20 -12.18 -6.67
CA GLN A 168 16.10 -10.79 -7.13
C GLN A 168 16.75 -10.60 -8.51
N ARG A 169 17.91 -11.21 -8.74
CA ARG A 169 18.64 -11.15 -10.01
C ARG A 169 17.90 -11.88 -11.12
N ASP A 170 17.48 -13.12 -10.86
CA ASP A 170 16.74 -13.95 -11.81
C ASP A 170 15.43 -13.27 -12.20
N PHE A 171 14.73 -12.67 -11.23
CA PHE A 171 13.53 -11.87 -11.50
C PHE A 171 13.80 -10.71 -12.45
N MET A 172 14.87 -9.94 -12.23
CA MET A 172 15.21 -8.81 -13.10
C MET A 172 15.51 -9.28 -14.53
N TYR A 173 16.30 -10.34 -14.71
CA TYR A 173 16.60 -10.87 -16.05
C TYR A 173 15.41 -11.53 -16.73
N THR A 174 14.44 -12.04 -15.98
CA THR A 174 13.25 -12.70 -16.52
C THR A 174 12.19 -11.71 -16.98
N PHE A 175 11.99 -10.61 -16.25
CA PHE A 175 10.84 -9.71 -16.47
C PHE A 175 11.20 -8.30 -16.95
N MET A 176 12.48 -7.92 -16.95
CA MET A 176 12.90 -6.63 -17.49
C MET A 176 13.42 -6.81 -18.91
N ALA A 177 13.11 -5.85 -19.79
CA ALA A 177 13.72 -5.81 -21.11
C ALA A 177 15.25 -5.61 -20.96
N PRO A 178 16.09 -6.16 -21.86
CA PRO A 178 17.54 -5.98 -21.81
C PRO A 178 17.97 -4.51 -21.79
N ASN A 179 17.18 -3.63 -22.40
CA ASN A 179 17.35 -2.19 -22.46
C ASN A 179 16.33 -1.43 -21.58
N VAL A 180 15.89 -2.02 -20.47
CA VAL A 180 14.98 -1.36 -19.52
C VAL A 180 15.53 0.00 -19.08
N ALA A 181 14.73 1.04 -19.16
CA ALA A 181 15.09 2.37 -18.69
C ALA A 181 14.88 2.49 -17.17
N GLY A 182 15.90 2.90 -16.44
CA GLY A 182 15.89 3.09 -15.00
C GLY A 182 15.97 4.55 -14.56
N ASN A 183 16.07 4.77 -13.25
CA ASN A 183 16.41 6.09 -12.67
C ASN A 183 17.79 6.58 -13.15
N ASN A 184 18.77 5.66 -13.20
CA ASN A 184 20.19 5.99 -13.39
C ASN A 184 20.82 5.26 -14.58
N GLY A 185 20.13 5.25 -15.72
CA GLY A 185 20.62 4.66 -16.97
C GLY A 185 19.74 3.54 -17.49
N THR A 186 20.30 2.73 -18.39
CA THR A 186 19.56 1.72 -19.16
C THR A 186 20.21 0.34 -18.98
N GLY A 187 19.38 -0.68 -18.85
CA GLY A 187 19.78 -2.09 -18.73
C GLY A 187 19.66 -2.66 -17.32
N VAL A 188 19.53 -3.98 -17.24
CA VAL A 188 19.29 -4.73 -16.00
C VAL A 188 20.44 -4.57 -15.00
N GLU A 189 21.66 -4.57 -15.50
CA GLU A 189 22.90 -4.44 -14.72
C GLU A 189 22.97 -3.07 -14.05
N ARG A 190 22.57 -2.01 -14.78
CA ARG A 190 22.50 -0.64 -14.25
C ARG A 190 21.42 -0.52 -13.18
N LEU A 191 20.28 -1.20 -13.34
CA LEU A 191 19.24 -1.26 -12.30
C LEU A 191 19.74 -1.98 -11.05
N LEU A 192 20.37 -3.14 -11.19
CA LEU A 192 20.91 -3.90 -10.07
C LEU A 192 21.97 -3.10 -9.30
N GLU A 193 22.88 -2.43 -10.02
CA GLU A 193 23.89 -1.57 -9.39
C GLU A 193 23.26 -0.35 -8.70
N TYR A 194 22.22 0.25 -9.30
CA TYR A 194 21.46 1.31 -8.66
C TYR A 194 20.86 0.86 -7.32
N TYR A 195 20.20 -0.31 -7.28
CA TYR A 195 19.64 -0.84 -6.04
C TYR A 195 20.72 -1.25 -5.03
N ARG A 196 21.88 -1.74 -5.50
CA ARG A 196 23.04 -2.04 -4.66
C ARG A 196 23.54 -0.78 -3.95
N LEU A 197 23.76 0.31 -4.69
CA LEU A 197 24.20 1.59 -4.10
C LEU A 197 23.13 2.16 -3.16
N LEU A 198 21.87 2.10 -3.54
CA LEU A 198 20.78 2.61 -2.70
C LEU A 198 20.70 1.85 -1.37
N ALA A 199 20.81 0.52 -1.41
CA ALA A 199 20.87 -0.31 -0.20
C ALA A 199 22.15 -0.05 0.62
N PHE A 200 23.27 0.29 -0.03
CA PHE A 200 24.49 0.69 0.66
C PHE A 200 24.32 2.03 1.39
N TYR A 201 23.62 3.00 0.81
CA TYR A 201 23.37 4.31 1.41
C TYR A 201 22.27 4.26 2.48
N LEU A 202 21.22 3.49 2.23
CA LEU A 202 20.00 3.40 3.04
C LEU A 202 19.67 1.92 3.35
N PRO A 203 20.42 1.27 4.25
CA PRO A 203 20.31 -0.18 4.50
C PRO A 203 18.97 -0.59 5.11
N ASP A 204 18.34 0.29 5.88
CA ASP A 204 17.05 0.06 6.55
C ASP A 204 15.85 0.55 5.71
N CYS A 205 16.03 0.70 4.40
CA CYS A 205 14.96 1.14 3.52
C CYS A 205 13.87 0.06 3.43
N GLU A 206 12.62 0.46 3.61
CA GLU A 206 11.45 -0.39 3.41
C GLU A 206 10.40 0.33 2.55
N THR A 207 9.97 -0.33 1.47
CA THR A 207 8.96 0.17 0.54
C THR A 207 7.72 -0.70 0.59
N ARG A 208 6.56 -0.08 0.83
CA ARG A 208 5.24 -0.76 0.86
C ARG A 208 4.30 -0.16 -0.17
N ILE A 209 3.55 -1.01 -0.88
CA ILE A 209 2.51 -0.55 -1.81
C ILE A 209 1.33 0.03 -1.01
N VAL A 210 0.83 1.18 -1.46
CA VAL A 210 -0.41 1.79 -0.96
C VAL A 210 -1.52 1.69 -2.00
N ARG A 211 -1.20 2.01 -3.26
CA ARG A 211 -2.16 2.02 -4.35
C ARG A 211 -1.45 1.69 -5.66
N MET A 212 -2.15 1.02 -6.55
CA MET A 212 -1.69 0.72 -7.90
C MET A 212 -2.78 1.07 -8.90
N GLU A 213 -2.37 1.71 -10.00
CA GLU A 213 -3.23 2.25 -11.04
C GLU A 213 -2.62 1.92 -12.39
N ILE A 214 -3.46 1.56 -13.36
CA ILE A 214 -3.03 1.31 -14.74
C ILE A 214 -3.64 2.37 -15.64
N VAL A 215 -2.79 2.96 -16.47
CA VAL A 215 -3.17 3.90 -17.52
C VAL A 215 -2.47 3.44 -18.78
N GLU A 216 -3.24 2.89 -19.72
CA GLU A 216 -2.70 2.27 -20.95
C GLU A 216 -1.65 1.20 -20.60
N ASP A 217 -0.44 1.32 -21.14
CA ASP A 217 0.69 0.41 -20.92
C ASP A 217 1.56 0.80 -19.71
N MET A 218 1.15 1.82 -18.95
CA MET A 218 1.85 2.27 -17.75
C MET A 218 1.14 1.85 -16.47
N VAL A 219 1.94 1.38 -15.51
CA VAL A 219 1.49 1.13 -14.15
C VAL A 219 2.11 2.16 -13.22
N PHE A 220 1.26 2.89 -12.51
CA PHE A 220 1.65 3.80 -11.44
C PHE A 220 1.40 3.13 -10.09
N VAL A 221 2.44 3.06 -9.27
CA VAL A 221 2.34 2.54 -7.91
C VAL A 221 2.67 3.66 -6.94
N THR A 222 1.70 4.01 -6.09
CA THR A 222 1.95 4.85 -4.92
C THR A 222 2.45 3.96 -3.79
N THR A 223 3.57 4.35 -3.19
CA THR A 223 4.21 3.60 -2.10
C THR A 223 4.40 4.47 -0.87
N THR A 224 4.63 3.81 0.26
CA THR A 224 5.20 4.43 1.45
C THR A 224 6.61 3.88 1.61
N VAL A 225 7.59 4.78 1.71
CA VAL A 225 9.00 4.45 1.92
C VAL A 225 9.41 4.88 3.32
N GLN A 226 9.99 3.97 4.07
CA GLN A 226 10.50 4.20 5.41
C GLN A 226 12.01 4.03 5.42
N ILE A 227 12.72 4.98 6.02
CA ILE A 227 14.17 4.92 6.19
C ILE A 227 14.55 5.40 7.59
N THR A 228 15.75 5.05 8.03
CA THR A 228 16.38 5.62 9.22
C THR A 228 17.67 6.30 8.81
N ILE A 229 17.86 7.56 9.20
CA ILE A 229 19.10 8.30 8.97
C ILE A 229 20.10 7.91 10.07
N THR A 230 20.83 6.81 9.85
CA THR A 230 21.92 6.38 10.74
C THR A 230 23.20 7.20 10.49
N ALA A 231 24.20 7.07 11.37
CA ALA A 231 25.51 7.68 11.14
C ALA A 231 26.13 7.21 9.81
N ASN A 232 26.04 5.92 9.51
CA ASN A 232 26.49 5.35 8.25
C ASN A 232 25.72 5.92 7.05
N ALA A 233 24.41 6.09 7.17
CA ALA A 233 23.61 6.69 6.11
C ALA A 233 24.03 8.15 5.85
N LEU A 234 24.31 8.93 6.90
CA LEU A 234 24.86 10.28 6.76
C LEU A 234 26.23 10.27 6.07
N GLN A 235 27.18 9.45 6.53
CA GLN A 235 28.51 9.38 5.90
C GLN A 235 28.44 8.97 4.42
N ARG A 236 27.54 8.04 4.07
CA ARG A 236 27.47 7.49 2.72
C ARG A 236 26.69 8.36 1.75
N ALA A 237 25.53 8.88 2.19
CA ALA A 237 24.62 9.68 1.37
C ALA A 237 24.88 11.19 1.46
N PHE A 238 25.45 11.68 2.55
CA PHE A 238 25.73 13.10 2.82
C PHE A 238 27.20 13.26 3.30
N PRO A 239 28.19 12.87 2.49
CA PRO A 239 29.58 12.77 2.94
C PRO A 239 30.16 14.09 3.44
N HIS A 240 29.70 15.23 2.90
CA HIS A 240 30.11 16.58 3.33
C HIS A 240 29.63 16.97 4.73
N MET A 241 28.72 16.19 5.33
CA MET A 241 28.26 16.37 6.70
C MET A 241 29.09 15.59 7.73
N GLU A 242 30.07 14.80 7.30
CA GLU A 242 30.93 14.06 8.21
C GLU A 242 31.74 15.03 9.09
N PRO A 243 31.94 14.74 10.39
CA PRO A 243 32.84 15.53 11.22
C PRO A 243 34.24 15.52 10.59
N GLY A 244 34.84 16.69 10.38
CA GLY A 244 36.21 16.77 9.88
C GLY A 244 37.20 16.14 10.86
N ALA A 245 38.38 15.74 10.39
CA ALA A 245 39.40 15.07 11.23
C ALA A 245 39.78 15.86 12.51
N GLU A 246 39.61 17.18 12.51
CA GLU A 246 39.85 18.06 13.65
C GLU A 246 38.58 18.39 14.46
N GLN A 247 37.40 18.22 13.87
CA GLN A 247 36.10 18.47 14.50
C GLN A 247 35.48 17.14 14.93
N ASN A 248 35.57 16.83 16.21
CA ASN A 248 35.04 15.57 16.75
C ASN A 248 33.50 15.54 16.85
N GLU A 249 32.81 16.57 16.36
CA GLU A 249 31.37 16.72 16.48
C GLU A 249 30.67 16.90 15.14
N TRP A 250 29.51 16.25 15.00
CA TRP A 250 28.63 16.41 13.85
C TRP A 250 28.16 17.86 13.66
N PRO A 251 28.10 18.36 12.41
CA PRO A 251 27.45 19.64 12.11
C PRO A 251 26.01 19.69 12.63
N LEU A 252 25.51 20.87 12.99
CA LEU A 252 24.17 21.03 13.56
C LEU A 252 23.05 20.42 12.68
N VAL A 253 23.18 20.58 11.36
CA VAL A 253 22.25 19.99 10.37
C VAL A 253 22.27 18.46 10.46
N ALA A 254 23.45 17.85 10.54
CA ALA A 254 23.60 16.41 10.67
C ALA A 254 23.06 15.90 12.02
N LYS A 255 23.33 16.60 13.12
CA LYS A 255 22.78 16.28 14.46
C LYS A 255 21.24 16.25 14.47
N LYS A 256 20.58 17.14 13.72
CA LYS A 256 19.11 17.14 13.60
C LYS A 256 18.56 15.93 12.84
N LEU A 257 19.31 15.42 11.87
CA LEU A 257 18.90 14.30 11.03
C LEU A 257 19.28 12.94 11.62
N LEU A 258 20.39 12.87 12.36
CA LEU A 258 20.92 11.64 12.94
C LEU A 258 19.89 10.92 13.83
N GLY A 259 19.72 9.62 13.58
CA GLY A 259 18.80 8.74 14.28
C GLY A 259 17.32 8.97 13.95
N LYS A 260 16.98 9.89 13.05
CA LYS A 260 15.58 10.14 12.67
C LYS A 260 15.06 9.05 11.74
N GLN A 261 13.90 8.53 12.09
CA GLN A 261 13.10 7.71 11.20
C GLN A 261 12.22 8.60 10.34
N ILE A 262 12.27 8.40 9.03
CA ILE A 262 11.50 9.15 8.05
C ILE A 262 10.53 8.19 7.37
N VAL A 263 9.28 8.62 7.27
CA VAL A 263 8.26 7.99 6.43
C VAL A 263 7.86 8.99 5.37
N MET A 264 8.03 8.61 4.10
CA MET A 264 7.79 9.46 2.95
C MET A 264 6.91 8.75 1.92
N ARG A 265 6.20 9.54 1.11
CA ARG A 265 5.42 9.02 0.00
C ARG A 265 6.35 8.76 -1.18
N GLY A 266 6.25 7.57 -1.75
CA GLY A 266 6.95 7.17 -2.96
C GLY A 266 6.02 6.97 -4.14
N SER A 267 6.62 6.96 -5.32
CA SER A 267 5.97 6.58 -6.58
C SER A 267 6.94 5.73 -7.40
N THR A 268 6.46 4.58 -7.87
CA THR A 268 7.15 3.74 -8.84
C THR A 268 6.31 3.64 -10.10
N ARG A 269 6.96 3.76 -11.25
CA ARG A 269 6.34 3.67 -12.58
C ARG A 269 6.94 2.50 -13.33
N PHE A 270 6.06 1.70 -13.92
CA PHE A 270 6.41 0.62 -14.83
C PHE A 270 5.81 0.91 -16.20
N MET A 271 6.57 0.67 -17.27
CA MET A 271 6.01 0.58 -18.62
C MET A 271 6.10 -0.87 -19.06
N TRP A 272 4.99 -1.42 -19.50
CA TRP A 272 4.85 -2.83 -19.87
C TRP A 272 4.73 -2.97 -21.38
N ASP A 273 5.57 -3.82 -21.96
CA ASP A 273 5.42 -4.24 -23.35
C ASP A 273 4.65 -5.55 -23.39
N SER A 274 3.39 -5.48 -23.82
CA SER A 274 2.51 -6.65 -23.96
C SER A 274 2.93 -7.60 -25.08
N THR A 275 3.75 -7.15 -26.03
CA THR A 275 4.25 -7.99 -27.14
C THR A 275 5.39 -8.85 -26.67
N THR A 276 6.38 -8.25 -25.99
CA THR A 276 7.54 -9.00 -25.50
C THR A 276 7.33 -9.60 -24.11
N GLN A 277 6.28 -9.19 -23.37
CA GLN A 277 6.01 -9.58 -21.98
C GLN A 277 7.13 -9.15 -21.02
N HIS A 278 7.71 -7.96 -21.25
CA HIS A 278 8.76 -7.41 -20.42
C HIS A 278 8.46 -5.96 -19.98
N VAL A 279 9.06 -5.55 -18.87
CA VAL A 279 9.06 -4.17 -18.41
C VAL A 279 10.15 -3.39 -19.14
N THR A 280 9.76 -2.31 -19.83
CA THR A 280 10.67 -1.44 -20.60
C THR A 280 11.11 -0.20 -19.83
N LEU A 281 10.41 0.16 -18.75
CA LEU A 281 10.75 1.26 -17.85
C LEU A 281 10.49 0.86 -16.41
N LEU A 282 11.44 1.13 -15.51
CA LEU A 282 11.29 1.03 -14.07
C LEU A 282 11.90 2.25 -13.41
N GLN A 283 11.05 3.18 -12.94
CA GLN A 283 11.51 4.39 -12.25
C GLN A 283 10.83 4.55 -10.90
N SER A 284 11.61 4.74 -9.85
CA SER A 284 11.12 4.96 -8.49
C SER A 284 11.60 6.29 -7.92
N SER A 285 10.77 6.95 -7.12
CA SER A 285 11.12 8.20 -6.41
C SER A 285 10.37 8.26 -5.08
N ALA A 286 10.87 9.04 -4.13
CA ALA A 286 10.18 9.32 -2.88
C ALA A 286 10.48 10.72 -2.35
N ASP A 287 9.49 11.34 -1.70
CA ASP A 287 9.57 12.73 -1.22
C ASP A 287 10.43 12.87 0.06
N LEU A 288 11.75 12.78 -0.14
CA LEU A 288 12.73 13.01 0.92
C LEU A 288 12.83 14.50 1.25
N LEU A 289 12.63 15.37 0.25
CA LEU A 289 12.66 16.83 0.41
C LEU A 289 11.74 17.30 1.53
N SER A 290 10.44 17.00 1.44
CA SER A 290 9.46 17.44 2.43
C SER A 290 9.77 16.88 3.81
N SER A 291 10.31 15.66 3.87
CA SER A 291 10.68 15.01 5.13
C SER A 291 11.85 15.69 5.81
N ILE A 292 12.91 16.01 5.06
CA ILE A 292 14.07 16.73 5.58
C ILE A 292 13.72 18.18 5.93
N LEU A 293 12.88 18.85 5.13
CA LEU A 293 12.39 20.19 5.43
C LEU A 293 11.65 20.25 6.77
N ARG A 294 10.79 19.26 7.06
CA ARG A 294 10.08 19.16 8.35
C ARG A 294 11.04 18.97 9.53
N LEU A 295 12.14 18.23 9.36
CA LEU A 295 13.12 17.98 10.41
C LEU A 295 14.03 19.18 10.67
N LEU A 296 14.47 19.88 9.61
CA LEU A 296 15.39 21.00 9.71
C LEU A 296 14.68 22.31 10.09
N GLY A 297 13.47 22.51 9.57
CA GLY A 297 12.61 23.66 9.84
C GLY A 297 12.85 24.87 8.92
N ASP A 298 13.84 24.81 8.03
CA ASP A 298 14.18 25.91 7.14
C ASP A 298 14.78 25.43 5.81
N ILE A 299 14.51 26.17 4.72
CA ILE A 299 14.94 25.79 3.37
C ILE A 299 16.46 25.94 3.16
N ARG A 300 17.13 26.86 3.87
CA ARG A 300 18.57 27.11 3.69
C ARG A 300 19.38 25.92 4.19
N SER A 301 19.03 25.36 5.34
CA SER A 301 19.61 24.13 5.86
C SER A 301 19.33 22.94 4.95
N VAL A 302 18.15 22.87 4.32
CA VAL A 302 17.82 21.82 3.33
C VAL A 302 18.68 21.94 2.08
N CYS A 303 18.87 23.15 1.54
CA CYS A 303 19.77 23.37 0.40
C CYS A 303 21.21 22.97 0.74
N ASN A 304 21.69 23.35 1.93
CA ASN A 304 23.00 22.92 2.41
C ASN A 304 23.07 21.39 2.57
N ALA A 305 21.97 20.77 3.01
CA ALA A 305 21.92 19.34 3.17
C ALA A 305 22.08 18.58 1.84
N PHE A 306 21.39 19.02 0.79
CA PHE A 306 21.42 18.36 -0.52
C PHE A 306 22.55 18.83 -1.46
N GLY A 307 23.26 19.90 -1.14
CA GLY A 307 24.23 20.54 -2.05
C GLY A 307 25.32 19.61 -2.59
N GLU A 308 25.86 18.74 -1.73
CA GLU A 308 26.89 17.75 -2.09
C GLU A 308 26.45 16.32 -1.69
N ALA A 309 25.15 16.12 -1.54
CA ALA A 309 24.59 14.81 -1.23
C ALA A 309 24.69 13.88 -2.44
N ARG A 310 24.88 12.58 -2.18
CA ARG A 310 24.81 11.51 -3.19
C ARG A 310 23.38 11.01 -3.42
N ILE A 311 22.42 11.52 -2.64
CA ILE A 311 21.00 11.27 -2.78
C ILE A 311 20.30 12.59 -3.09
N THR A 312 19.37 12.55 -4.03
CA THR A 312 18.56 13.68 -4.47
C THR A 312 17.36 13.93 -3.53
N PRO A 313 16.72 15.10 -3.63
CA PRO A 313 15.48 15.38 -2.90
C PRO A 313 14.33 14.39 -3.19
N ASP A 314 14.38 13.70 -4.33
CA ASP A 314 13.43 12.65 -4.73
C ASP A 314 13.85 11.24 -4.26
N CYS A 315 14.80 11.15 -3.32
CA CYS A 315 15.32 9.90 -2.78
C CYS A 315 15.92 8.95 -3.85
N THR A 316 16.52 9.53 -4.89
CA THR A 316 17.23 8.77 -5.93
C THR A 316 18.73 9.05 -5.87
N LEU A 317 19.56 8.18 -6.46
CA LEU A 317 20.99 8.45 -6.55
C LEU A 317 21.26 9.64 -7.48
N THR A 318 22.18 10.52 -7.09
CA THR A 318 22.69 11.55 -7.99
C THR A 318 23.39 10.88 -9.16
N ARG A 319 23.06 11.28 -10.39
CA ARG A 319 23.83 10.84 -11.56
C ARG A 319 25.28 11.26 -11.36
N PRO A 320 26.27 10.39 -11.62
CA PRO A 320 27.63 10.85 -11.77
C PRO A 320 27.61 11.93 -12.86
N LEU A 321 28.14 13.11 -12.56
CA LEU A 321 28.46 14.09 -13.59
C LEU A 321 29.54 13.43 -14.47
N THR A 322 29.12 12.73 -15.51
CA THR A 322 30.02 12.35 -16.60
C THR A 322 30.37 13.65 -17.31
N TRP A 323 31.56 14.16 -17.01
CA TRP A 323 32.18 15.29 -17.70
C TRP A 323 32.64 14.90 -19.10
#